data_AF-A0AAX0VR80-F1
#
_entry.id   AF-A0AAX0VR80-F1
#
_cell.length_a   1.000
_cell.length_b   1.000
_cell.length_c   1.000
_cell.angle_alpha   90.00
_cell.angle_beta   90.00
_cell.angle_gamma   90.00
#
_symmetry.space_group_name_H-M   'P 1'
#
loop_
_entity.id
_entity.type
_entity.pdbx_description
1 polymer ?
#
loop_
_entity_poly.entity_id
_entity_poly.type
_entity_poly.pdbx_seq_one_letter_code
_entity_poly.pdbx_strand_id
1 'polypeptide(L)'
;MPITEKQLLQILPNAGRQAGVFVPGLNATMGKFAIITRLRMAAFIAQIGHESGQLRYVRELGNDKYLAKYDTGRLAQRLGNTPEADGDGQKYRGRGCIQVTGRANYEACSEALFGDSRLLNT
;
A
#
# COMPACT_ATOMS: atom_id res chain seq x y z
N MET A 1 19.86 11.60 5.02
CA MET A 1 19.22 12.50 6.01
C MET A 1 17.77 12.09 6.11
N PRO A 2 17.25 11.80 7.32
CA PRO A 2 15.83 11.48 7.49
C PRO A 2 14.95 12.70 7.18
N ILE A 3 13.75 12.48 6.66
CA ILE A 3 12.73 13.53 6.50
C ILE A 3 12.07 13.83 7.84
N THR A 4 11.80 15.11 8.11
CA THR A 4 11.03 15.53 9.30
C THR A 4 9.55 15.67 8.99
N GLU A 5 8.70 15.65 10.01
CA GLU A 5 7.26 15.91 9.85
C GLU A 5 6.99 17.26 9.20
N LYS A 6 7.72 18.31 9.61
CA LYS A 6 7.61 19.64 9.00
C LYS A 6 7.92 19.62 7.50
N GLN A 7 8.97 18.92 7.09
CA GLN A 7 9.31 18.78 5.67
C GLN A 7 8.26 17.96 4.92
N LEU A 8 7.75 16.89 5.53
CA LEU A 8 6.71 16.07 4.92
C LEU A 8 5.42 16.86 4.72
N LEU A 9 5.02 17.69 5.68
CA LEU A 9 3.86 18.59 5.55
C LEU A 9 4.06 19.70 4.51
N GLN A 10 5.30 20.13 4.26
CA GLN A 10 5.57 21.05 3.15
C GLN A 10 5.39 20.37 1.78
N ILE A 11 5.69 19.07 1.68
CA ILE A 11 5.58 18.30 0.43
C ILE A 11 4.14 17.77 0.23
N LEU A 12 3.52 17.27 1.30
CA LEU A 12 2.19 16.64 1.34
C LEU A 12 1.29 17.36 2.35
N PRO A 13 0.86 18.61 2.07
CA PRO A 13 0.13 19.44 3.04
C PRO A 13 -1.19 18.85 3.52
N ASN A 14 -1.85 18.01 2.71
CA ASN A 14 -3.12 17.38 3.08
C ASN A 14 -2.96 16.13 3.96
N ALA A 15 -1.73 15.68 4.24
CA ALA A 15 -1.50 14.57 5.16
C ALA A 15 -1.94 14.92 6.59
N GLY A 16 -1.87 16.20 6.97
CA GLY A 16 -2.26 16.67 8.31
C GLY A 16 -1.59 15.84 9.41
N ARG A 17 -2.37 15.38 10.38
CA ARG A 17 -1.87 14.56 11.51
C ARG A 17 -1.25 13.23 11.08
N GLN A 18 -1.58 12.72 9.88
CA GLN A 18 -1.01 11.47 9.40
C GLN A 18 0.48 11.61 9.08
N ALA A 19 0.97 12.83 8.79
CA ALA A 19 2.38 13.05 8.55
C ALA A 19 3.26 12.51 9.69
N GLY A 20 2.95 12.87 10.95
CA GLY A 20 3.67 12.38 12.13
C GLY A 20 3.62 10.84 12.29
N VAL A 21 2.51 10.21 11.90
CA VAL A 21 2.35 8.74 11.94
C VAL A 21 3.26 8.05 10.92
N PHE A 22 3.39 8.60 9.70
CA PHE A 22 4.11 7.98 8.60
C PHE A 22 5.61 8.29 8.57
N VAL A 23 6.07 9.40 9.16
CA VAL A 23 7.49 9.80 9.14
C VAL A 23 8.44 8.68 9.61
N PRO A 24 8.21 7.98 10.73
CA PRO A 24 9.08 6.89 11.16
C PRO A 24 9.14 5.76 10.12
N GLY A 25 7.99 5.34 9.60
CA GLY A 25 7.89 4.27 8.61
C GLY A 25 8.54 4.62 7.27
N LEU A 26 8.36 5.86 6.81
CA LEU A 26 8.99 6.36 5.59
C LEU A 26 10.52 6.38 5.73
N ASN A 27 11.03 6.91 6.84
CA ASN A 27 12.47 6.96 7.08
C ASN A 27 13.09 5.57 7.20
N ALA A 28 12.44 4.66 7.93
CA ALA A 28 12.89 3.26 8.04
C ALA A 28 12.92 2.57 6.66
N THR A 29 11.86 2.74 5.87
CA THR A 29 11.75 2.14 4.52
C THR A 29 12.81 2.72 3.58
N MET A 30 12.94 4.05 3.53
CA MET A 30 13.94 4.70 2.67
C MET A 30 15.37 4.28 3.03
N GLY A 31 15.66 4.14 4.33
CA GLY A 31 16.93 3.61 4.81
C GLY A 31 17.17 2.16 4.38
N LYS A 32 16.20 1.26 4.66
CA LYS A 32 16.29 -0.17 4.35
C LYS A 32 16.51 -0.43 2.85
N PHE A 33 15.84 0.31 1.98
CA PHE A 33 15.87 0.09 0.53
C PHE A 33 16.80 1.06 -0.23
N ALA A 34 17.73 1.73 0.46
CA ALA A 34 18.70 2.65 -0.14
C ALA A 34 18.07 3.75 -1.03
N ILE A 35 16.89 4.26 -0.63
CA ILE A 35 16.20 5.41 -1.20
C ILE A 35 16.75 6.67 -0.53
N ILE A 36 18.05 6.89 -0.66
CA ILE A 36 18.79 7.88 0.17
C ILE A 36 19.32 9.08 -0.62
N THR A 37 19.23 9.06 -1.94
CA THR A 37 19.55 10.23 -2.78
C THR A 37 18.34 11.16 -2.86
N ARG A 38 18.57 12.47 -3.01
CA ARG A 38 17.48 13.47 -3.06
C ARG A 38 16.43 13.13 -4.12
N LEU A 39 16.87 12.71 -5.32
CA LEU A 39 15.96 12.37 -6.42
C LEU A 39 15.16 11.10 -6.13
N ARG A 40 15.76 10.07 -5.52
CA ARG A 40 15.04 8.84 -5.14
C ARG A 40 14.01 9.13 -4.05
N MET A 41 14.38 9.91 -3.03
CA MET A 41 13.45 10.32 -1.97
C MET A 41 12.28 11.13 -2.54
N ALA A 42 12.56 12.10 -3.42
CA ALA A 42 11.53 12.92 -4.05
C ALA A 42 10.57 12.06 -4.89
N ALA A 43 11.09 11.17 -5.75
CA ALA A 43 10.28 10.29 -6.57
C ALA A 43 9.40 9.35 -5.71
N PHE A 44 9.99 8.75 -4.67
CA PHE A 44 9.28 7.85 -3.76
C PHE A 44 8.16 8.56 -3.00
N ILE A 45 8.45 9.72 -2.40
CA ILE A 45 7.46 10.49 -1.63
C ILE A 45 6.37 11.03 -2.56
N ALA A 46 6.71 11.49 -3.76
CA ALA A 46 5.74 11.98 -4.73
C ALA A 46 4.77 10.88 -5.16
N GLN A 47 5.27 9.68 -5.47
CA GLN A 47 4.43 8.53 -5.85
C GLN A 47 3.52 8.09 -4.70
N ILE A 48 4.08 7.91 -3.50
CA ILE A 48 3.28 7.61 -2.31
C ILE A 48 2.21 8.67 -2.07
N GLY A 49 2.58 9.95 -2.18
CA GLY A 49 1.66 11.06 -2.01
C GLY A 49 0.54 11.07 -3.05
N HIS A 50 0.82 10.71 -4.30
CA HIS A 50 -0.18 10.62 -5.35
C HIS A 50 -1.18 9.49 -5.09
N GLU A 51 -0.68 8.27 -4.90
CA GLU A 51 -1.49 7.05 -4.79
C GLU A 51 -2.37 6.99 -3.51
N SER A 52 -1.88 7.57 -2.42
CA SER A 52 -2.58 7.54 -1.12
C SER A 52 -3.42 8.79 -0.85
N GLY A 53 -3.51 9.71 -1.81
CA GLY A 53 -4.15 11.02 -1.59
C GLY A 53 -3.48 11.80 -0.47
N GLN A 54 -2.15 11.89 -0.52
CA GLN A 54 -1.28 12.50 0.49
C GLN A 54 -1.40 11.80 1.86
N LEU A 55 -1.30 10.47 1.88
CA LEU A 55 -1.34 9.62 3.09
C LEU A 55 -2.69 9.60 3.81
N ARG A 56 -3.75 10.15 3.20
CA ARG A 56 -5.10 10.15 3.75
C ARG A 56 -5.79 8.80 3.62
N TYR A 57 -5.47 8.05 2.57
CA TYR A 57 -6.14 6.81 2.22
C TYR A 57 -5.14 5.67 2.05
N VAL A 58 -5.15 4.74 3.01
CA VAL A 58 -4.34 3.50 2.97
C VAL A 58 -5.20 2.25 2.85
N ARG A 59 -6.47 2.43 2.51
CA ARG A 59 -7.43 1.38 2.20
C ARG A 59 -8.35 1.91 1.12
N GLU A 60 -8.64 1.07 0.13
CA GLU A 60 -9.62 1.37 -0.90
C GLU A 60 -10.99 1.68 -0.27
N LEU A 61 -11.64 2.73 -0.77
CA LEU A 61 -12.94 3.22 -0.28
C LEU A 61 -14.14 2.48 -0.89
N GLY A 62 -13.89 1.42 -1.66
CA GLY A 62 -14.93 0.63 -2.32
C GLY A 62 -15.86 -0.05 -1.31
N ASN A 63 -17.17 0.01 -1.59
CA ASN A 63 -18.18 -0.77 -0.86
C ASN A 63 -18.14 -2.25 -1.28
N ASP A 64 -18.87 -3.11 -0.56
CA ASP A 64 -18.85 -4.56 -0.80
C ASP A 64 -19.25 -4.93 -2.24
N LYS A 65 -20.24 -4.22 -2.80
CA LYS A 65 -20.67 -4.41 -4.20
C LYS A 65 -19.55 -4.08 -5.19
N TYR A 66 -18.79 -3.02 -4.93
CA TYR A 66 -17.66 -2.66 -5.77
C TYR A 66 -16.52 -3.67 -5.63
N LEU A 67 -16.25 -4.16 -4.42
CA LEU A 67 -15.19 -5.14 -4.16
C LEU A 67 -15.51 -6.54 -4.70
N ALA A 68 -16.80 -6.86 -4.89
CA ALA A 68 -17.23 -8.13 -5.49
C ALA A 68 -16.66 -8.37 -6.90
N LYS A 69 -16.21 -7.33 -7.62
CA LYS A 69 -15.50 -7.49 -8.90
C LYS A 69 -14.15 -8.20 -8.77
N TYR A 70 -13.58 -8.24 -7.57
CA TYR A 70 -12.35 -8.95 -7.25
C TYR A 70 -12.61 -10.39 -6.76
N ASP A 71 -13.85 -10.75 -6.45
CA ASP A 71 -14.22 -12.11 -6.00
C ASP A 71 -14.37 -13.07 -7.17
N THR A 72 -14.90 -12.64 -8.32
CA THR A 72 -15.28 -13.57 -9.38
C THR A 72 -14.75 -13.18 -10.76
N GLY A 73 -14.70 -14.16 -11.65
CA GLY A 73 -14.39 -13.98 -13.06
C GLY A 73 -12.93 -13.69 -13.36
N ARG A 74 -12.67 -13.12 -14.55
CA ARG A 74 -11.30 -12.95 -15.07
C ARG A 74 -10.43 -12.01 -14.25
N LEU A 75 -11.03 -11.02 -13.57
CA LEU A 75 -10.28 -10.09 -12.75
C LEU A 75 -9.77 -10.76 -11.47
N ALA A 76 -10.61 -11.55 -10.80
CA ALA A 76 -10.21 -12.37 -9.65
C ALA A 76 -9.01 -13.28 -9.99
N GLN A 77 -9.11 -14.02 -11.10
CA GLN A 77 -8.03 -14.90 -11.57
C GLN A 77 -6.72 -14.14 -11.84
N ARG A 78 -6.80 -12.96 -12.47
CA ARG A 78 -5.60 -12.13 -12.73
C ARG A 78 -4.95 -11.60 -11.45
N LEU A 79 -5.74 -11.42 -10.40
CA LEU A 79 -5.28 -10.97 -9.08
C LEU A 79 -4.80 -12.14 -8.20
N GLY A 80 -4.91 -13.38 -8.69
CA GLY A 80 -4.59 -14.59 -7.93
C GLY A 80 -5.63 -14.96 -6.88
N ASN A 81 -6.79 -14.30 -6.88
CA ASN A 81 -7.92 -14.66 -6.03
C ASN A 81 -8.58 -15.93 -6.58
N THR A 82 -9.22 -16.68 -5.68
CA THR A 82 -10.22 -17.68 -6.06
C THR A 82 -11.29 -17.05 -6.96
N PRO A 83 -11.70 -17.69 -8.07
CA PRO A 83 -12.77 -17.16 -8.93
C PRO A 83 -14.18 -17.44 -8.39
N GLU A 84 -14.31 -17.76 -7.11
CA GLU A 84 -15.54 -18.03 -6.38
C GLU A 84 -15.99 -16.83 -5.53
N ALA A 85 -17.29 -16.70 -5.28
CA ALA A 85 -17.82 -15.67 -4.39
C ALA A 85 -17.60 -16.04 -2.90
N ASP A 86 -16.34 -16.18 -2.49
CA ASP A 86 -15.92 -16.62 -1.15
C ASP A 86 -15.37 -15.49 -0.25
N GLY A 87 -15.25 -14.28 -0.82
CA GLY A 87 -14.83 -13.08 -0.11
C GLY A 87 -13.36 -12.70 -0.30
N ASP A 88 -12.62 -13.38 -1.19
CA ASP A 88 -11.21 -13.07 -1.49
C ASP A 88 -11.00 -11.62 -1.98
N GLY A 89 -11.93 -11.07 -2.72
CA GLY A 89 -11.97 -9.69 -3.19
C GLY A 89 -12.05 -8.67 -2.05
N GLN A 90 -12.87 -8.91 -1.01
CA GLN A 90 -12.87 -8.06 0.18
C GLN A 90 -11.65 -8.35 1.04
N LYS A 91 -11.22 -9.61 1.17
CA LYS A 91 -10.03 -10.01 1.94
C LYS A 91 -8.78 -9.33 1.39
N TYR A 92 -8.57 -9.38 0.07
CA TYR A 92 -7.39 -8.87 -0.65
C TYR A 92 -7.64 -7.55 -1.43
N ARG A 93 -8.61 -6.74 -0.98
CA ARG A 93 -8.85 -5.37 -1.48
C ARG A 93 -7.61 -4.47 -1.38
N GLY A 94 -7.62 -3.34 -2.09
CA GLY A 94 -6.53 -2.35 -2.06
C GLY A 94 -6.19 -1.84 -0.66
N ARG A 95 -4.91 -1.96 -0.26
CA ARG A 95 -4.37 -1.41 1.00
C ARG A 95 -2.96 -0.83 0.85
N GLY A 96 -2.56 -0.04 1.84
CA GLY A 96 -1.26 0.61 1.91
C GLY A 96 -1.18 1.84 1.02
N CYS A 97 0.01 2.44 0.97
CA CYS A 97 0.24 3.70 0.26
C CYS A 97 0.13 3.58 -1.27
N ILE A 98 0.28 2.37 -1.82
CA ILE A 98 0.30 2.09 -3.26
C ILE A 98 -0.79 1.08 -3.68
N GLN A 99 -1.81 0.88 -2.84
CA GLN A 99 -2.97 0.03 -3.13
C GLN A 99 -2.62 -1.41 -3.58
N VAL A 100 -1.85 -2.14 -2.77
CA VAL A 100 -1.60 -3.58 -2.98
C VAL A 100 -2.96 -4.29 -2.97
N THR A 101 -3.26 -4.97 -4.09
CA THR A 101 -4.58 -5.55 -4.37
C THR A 101 -4.42 -6.96 -4.97
N GLY A 102 -5.22 -7.92 -4.51
CA GLY A 102 -5.21 -9.30 -5.00
C GLY A 102 -4.28 -10.24 -4.25
N ARG A 103 -4.72 -11.47 -4.02
CA ARG A 103 -4.02 -12.50 -3.25
C ARG A 103 -2.56 -12.68 -3.69
N ALA A 104 -2.31 -12.76 -5.00
CA ALA A 104 -0.95 -12.96 -5.52
C ALA A 104 0.00 -11.82 -5.12
N ASN A 105 -0.48 -10.57 -5.13
CA ASN A 105 0.33 -9.42 -4.73
C ASN A 105 0.55 -9.37 -3.21
N TYR A 106 -0.47 -9.75 -2.43
CA TYR A 106 -0.31 -9.89 -0.97
C TYR A 106 0.71 -10.97 -0.63
N GLU A 107 0.67 -12.11 -1.32
CA GLU A 107 1.62 -13.22 -1.13
C GLU A 107 3.04 -12.78 -1.46
N ALA A 108 3.25 -12.13 -2.61
CA ALA A 108 4.55 -11.58 -3.00
C ALA A 108 5.07 -10.56 -1.98
N CYS A 109 4.21 -9.69 -1.44
CA CYS A 109 4.60 -8.78 -0.36
C CYS A 109 4.97 -9.53 0.93
N SER A 110 4.22 -10.58 1.28
CA SER A 110 4.49 -11.38 2.48
C SER A 110 5.87 -12.03 2.40
N GLU A 111 6.18 -12.65 1.27
CA GLU A 111 7.49 -13.25 1.03
C GLU A 111 8.61 -12.20 1.05
N ALA A 112 8.44 -11.07 0.35
CA ALA A 112 9.47 -10.03 0.27
C ALA A 112 9.74 -9.32 1.62
N LEU A 113 8.73 -9.20 2.48
CA LEU A 113 8.85 -8.49 3.75
C LEU A 113 9.21 -9.39 4.92
N PHE A 114 8.72 -10.64 4.93
CA PHE A 114 8.80 -11.55 6.07
C PHE A 114 9.43 -12.90 5.74
N GLY A 115 9.61 -13.24 4.46
CA GLY A 115 10.07 -14.58 4.03
C GLY A 115 9.09 -15.69 4.40
N ASP A 116 7.79 -15.37 4.44
CA ASP A 116 6.74 -16.33 4.78
C ASP A 116 5.46 -16.08 3.98
N SER A 117 5.15 -16.93 3.01
CA SER A 117 3.91 -16.90 2.23
C SER A 117 2.66 -17.37 2.98
N ARG A 118 2.82 -18.01 4.15
CA ARG A 118 1.71 -18.62 4.90
C ARG A 118 0.89 -17.61 5.70
N LEU A 119 1.35 -16.37 5.83
CA LEU A 119 0.63 -15.31 6.55
C LEU A 119 -0.74 -14.97 5.95
N LEU A 120 -1.03 -15.45 4.73
CA LEU A 120 -2.34 -15.28 4.11
C LEU A 120 -3.37 -16.35 4.50
N ASN A 121 -2.92 -17.44 5.14
CA ASN A 121 -3.72 -18.62 5.48
C ASN A 121 -4.23 -18.62 6.93
N THR A 122 -3.97 -17.55 7.68
CA THR A 122 -4.55 -17.29 9.01
C THR A 122 -5.94 -16.66 8.89
#